data_AF-A0A7S4VWC6-F1
#
_entry.id   AF-A0A7S4VWC6-F1
#
_cell.length_a   1.000
_cell.length_b   1.000
_cell.length_c   1.000
_cell.angle_alpha   90.00
_cell.angle_beta   90.00
_cell.angle_gamma   90.00
#
_symmetry.space_group_name_H-M   'P 1'
#
loop_
_entity.id
_entity.type
_entity.pdbx_description
1 polymer ?
#
loop_
_entity_poly.entity_id
_entity_poly.type
_entity_poly.pdbx_seq_one_letter_code
_entity_poly.pdbx_strand_id
1 'polypeptide(L)'
;MTQIQSTYVDRLEHQLAQAKHRHPANNATISRLCTKLGDQYVRLGDIAKAETVYAEAYEIRLSIYGPNHLRVAISLNGLAICYIRQATTQTTKRKCLLRQAQRSLEEVLRIQ
;
A
#
# COMPACT_ATOMS: atom_id res chain seq x y z
N MET A 1 -0.96 -24.72 10.52
CA MET A 1 -1.48 -23.96 9.35
C MET A 1 -0.75 -22.63 9.10
N THR A 2 0.36 -22.32 9.79
CA THR A 2 1.10 -21.03 9.68
C THR A 2 2.26 -21.01 8.69
N GLN A 3 2.79 -22.17 8.29
CA GLN A 3 4.03 -22.26 7.50
C GLN A 3 3.88 -21.86 6.03
N ILE A 4 2.66 -21.97 5.47
CA ILE A 4 2.38 -21.61 4.07
C ILE A 4 2.24 -20.09 3.91
N GLN A 5 1.70 -19.38 4.92
CA GLN A 5 1.54 -17.93 4.84
C GLN A 5 2.87 -17.18 5.04
N SER A 6 3.75 -17.66 5.93
CA SER A 6 5.11 -17.11 6.09
C SER A 6 5.92 -17.26 4.80
N THR A 7 5.97 -18.48 4.23
CA THR A 7 6.76 -18.75 3.02
C THR A 7 6.25 -17.99 1.78
N TYR A 8 4.96 -17.67 1.72
CA TYR A 8 4.40 -16.85 0.64
C TYR A 8 4.80 -15.37 0.75
N VAL A 9 4.76 -14.81 1.97
CA VAL A 9 5.25 -13.44 2.24
C VAL A 9 6.74 -13.34 1.96
N ASP A 10 7.54 -14.28 2.47
CA ASP A 10 9.00 -14.32 2.24
C ASP A 10 9.34 -14.38 0.74
N ARG A 11 8.58 -15.16 -0.03
CA ARG A 11 8.74 -15.23 -1.50
C ARG A 11 8.43 -13.89 -2.18
N LEU A 12 7.38 -13.19 -1.73
CA LEU A 12 7.01 -11.89 -2.27
C LEU A 12 8.01 -10.79 -1.88
N GLU A 13 8.55 -10.81 -0.66
CA GLU A 13 9.62 -9.92 -0.21
C GLU A 13 10.89 -10.13 -1.03
N HIS A 14 11.28 -11.38 -1.27
CA HIS A 14 12.43 -11.69 -2.11
C HIS A 14 12.22 -11.22 -3.56
N GLN A 15 11.03 -11.40 -4.13
CA GLN A 15 10.68 -10.85 -5.44
C GLN A 15 10.72 -9.32 -5.46
N LEU A 16 10.29 -8.66 -4.38
CA LEU A 16 10.35 -7.22 -4.24
C LEU A 16 11.80 -6.73 -4.20
N ALA A 17 12.67 -7.39 -3.43
CA ALA A 17 14.10 -7.06 -3.35
C ALA A 17 14.79 -7.22 -4.72
N GLN A 18 14.50 -8.31 -5.43
CA GLN A 18 14.98 -8.51 -6.80
C GLN A 18 14.46 -7.45 -7.78
N ALA A 19 13.18 -7.07 -7.67
CA ALA A 19 12.58 -6.04 -8.50
C ALA A 19 13.18 -4.65 -8.21
N LYS A 20 13.50 -4.33 -6.96
CA LYS A 20 14.21 -3.11 -6.55
C LYS A 20 15.65 -3.07 -7.07
N HIS A 21 16.35 -4.22 -7.07
CA HIS A 21 17.70 -4.33 -7.65
C HIS A 21 17.71 -4.16 -9.17
N ARG A 22 16.65 -4.60 -9.86
CA ARG A 22 16.55 -4.55 -11.32
C ARG A 22 15.94 -3.23 -11.82
N HIS A 23 16.69 -2.13 -11.66
CA HIS A 23 16.46 -0.79 -12.24
C HIS A 23 15.06 -0.13 -12.01
N PRO A 24 14.97 1.22 -12.07
CA PRO A 24 13.71 1.95 -11.84
C PRO A 24 12.61 1.71 -12.91
N ALA A 25 12.89 0.97 -13.98
CA ALA A 25 11.90 0.65 -15.01
C ALA A 25 10.78 -0.28 -14.51
N ASN A 26 10.96 -0.96 -13.38
CA ASN A 26 10.01 -1.93 -12.84
C ASN A 26 9.06 -1.37 -11.78
N ASN A 27 8.93 -0.05 -11.66
CA ASN A 27 8.09 0.64 -10.69
C ASN A 27 6.64 0.10 -10.64
N ALA A 28 6.06 -0.27 -11.80
CA ALA A 28 4.73 -0.89 -11.86
C ALA A 28 4.68 -2.31 -11.23
N THR A 29 5.78 -3.07 -11.33
CA THR A 29 5.95 -4.41 -10.75
C THR A 29 6.15 -4.33 -9.25
N ILE A 30 7.03 -3.45 -8.79
CA ILE A 30 7.30 -3.17 -7.36
C ILE A 30 5.99 -2.80 -6.67
N SER A 31 5.26 -1.84 -7.23
CA SER A 31 3.98 -1.40 -6.67
C SER A 31 2.90 -2.49 -6.61
N ARG A 32 2.92 -3.44 -7.55
CA ARG A 32 1.96 -4.56 -7.57
C ARG A 32 2.34 -5.63 -6.55
N LEU A 33 3.64 -5.86 -6.33
CA LEU A 33 4.15 -6.73 -5.27
C LEU A 33 3.84 -6.15 -3.89
N CYS A 34 4.04 -4.84 -3.71
CA CYS A 34 3.72 -4.15 -2.47
C CYS A 34 2.23 -4.29 -2.09
N THR A 35 1.29 -4.10 -3.02
CA THR A 35 -0.15 -4.33 -2.71
C THR A 35 -0.43 -5.76 -2.27
N LYS A 36 0.15 -6.76 -2.93
CA LYS A 36 -0.03 -8.18 -2.55
C LYS A 36 0.54 -8.49 -1.17
N LEU A 37 1.69 -7.90 -0.83
CA LEU A 37 2.30 -8.02 0.49
C LEU A 37 1.45 -7.33 1.55
N GLY A 38 0.98 -6.11 1.30
CA GLY A 38 0.07 -5.39 2.19
C GLY A 38 -1.17 -6.21 2.52
N ASP A 39 -1.79 -6.82 1.51
CA ASP A 39 -2.94 -7.72 1.68
C ASP A 39 -2.62 -8.94 2.57
N GLN A 40 -1.44 -9.54 2.41
CA GLN A 40 -1.01 -10.66 3.24
C GLN A 40 -0.73 -10.24 4.67
N TYR A 41 -0.03 -9.13 4.89
CA TYR A 41 0.22 -8.62 6.23
C TYR A 41 -1.06 -8.23 6.96
N VAL A 42 -2.04 -7.64 6.26
CA VAL A 42 -3.39 -7.44 6.80
C VAL A 42 -3.97 -8.80 7.23
N ARG A 43 -3.96 -9.83 6.38
CA ARG A 43 -4.47 -11.16 6.75
C ARG A 43 -3.74 -11.77 7.96
N LEU A 44 -2.44 -11.56 8.08
CA LEU A 44 -1.61 -12.02 9.19
C LEU A 44 -1.79 -11.19 10.47
N GLY A 45 -2.45 -10.03 10.40
CA GLY A 45 -2.62 -9.11 11.52
C GLY A 45 -1.42 -8.18 11.76
N ASP A 46 -0.39 -8.24 10.93
CA ASP A 46 0.82 -7.41 11.04
C ASP A 46 0.59 -6.05 10.36
N ILE A 47 -0.28 -5.24 10.96
CA ILE A 47 -0.79 -4.01 10.34
C ILE A 47 0.30 -2.94 10.16
N ALA A 48 1.34 -2.97 10.99
CA ALA A 48 2.47 -2.05 10.87
C ALA A 48 3.27 -2.29 9.58
N LYS A 49 3.57 -3.56 9.26
CA LYS A 49 4.23 -3.90 7.99
C LYS A 49 3.33 -3.65 6.79
N ALA A 50 2.03 -3.96 6.92
CA ALA A 50 1.07 -3.69 5.85
C ALA A 50 1.08 -2.21 5.45
N GLU A 51 1.08 -1.31 6.43
CA GLU A 51 1.12 0.13 6.19
C GLU A 51 2.38 0.58 5.46
N THR A 52 3.56 0.17 5.94
CA THR A 52 4.84 0.54 5.29
C THR A 52 4.85 0.14 3.82
N VAL A 53 4.36 -1.06 3.52
CA VAL A 53 4.36 -1.58 2.16
C VAL A 53 3.29 -0.90 1.30
N TYR A 54 2.12 -0.57 1.85
CA TYR A 54 1.12 0.21 1.11
C TYR A 54 1.57 1.66 0.86
N ALA A 55 2.31 2.28 1.79
CA ALA A 55 2.89 3.60 1.63
C ALA A 55 3.94 3.62 0.51
N GLU A 56 4.82 2.62 0.47
CA GLU A 56 5.78 2.45 -0.63
C GLU A 56 5.06 2.26 -1.98
N ALA A 57 3.99 1.45 -2.01
CA ALA A 57 3.18 1.28 -3.22
C ALA A 57 2.52 2.59 -3.67
N TYR A 58 2.14 3.45 -2.73
CA TYR A 58 1.52 4.75 -2.98
C TYR A 58 2.52 5.72 -3.60
N GLU A 59 3.70 5.92 -2.99
CA GLU A 59 4.72 6.85 -3.50
C GLU A 59 5.15 6.48 -4.93
N ILE A 60 5.34 5.19 -5.19
CA ILE A 60 5.70 4.69 -6.51
C ILE A 60 4.59 4.97 -7.53
N ARG A 61 3.32 4.73 -7.16
CA ARG A 61 2.19 4.99 -8.08
C ARG A 61 1.96 6.48 -8.27
N LEU A 62 2.18 7.28 -7.24
CA LEU A 62 2.08 8.72 -7.30
C LEU A 62 3.12 9.28 -8.27
N SER A 63 4.36 8.77 -8.22
CA SER A 63 5.45 9.16 -9.13
C SER A 63 5.19 8.73 -10.59
N ILE A 64 4.64 7.53 -10.82
CA ILE A 64 4.39 7.03 -12.19
C ILE A 64 3.14 7.65 -12.83
N TYR A 65 2.03 7.64 -12.10
CA TYR A 65 0.71 7.90 -12.67
C TYR A 65 0.12 9.25 -12.26
N GLY A 66 0.74 9.93 -11.30
CA GLY A 66 0.18 11.14 -10.70
C GLY A 66 -0.92 10.85 -9.67
N PRO A 67 -1.33 11.87 -8.90
CA PRO A 67 -2.26 11.72 -7.78
C PRO A 67 -3.66 11.25 -8.18
N ASN A 68 -4.04 11.46 -9.44
CA ASN A 68 -5.41 11.29 -9.94
C ASN A 68 -5.69 9.91 -10.54
N HIS A 69 -4.78 8.95 -10.37
CA HIS A 69 -4.89 7.65 -11.02
C HIS A 69 -5.53 6.60 -10.11
N LEU A 70 -6.37 5.72 -10.67
CA LEU A 70 -7.06 4.65 -9.94
C LEU A 70 -6.10 3.76 -9.13
N ARG A 71 -4.89 3.51 -9.64
CA ARG A 71 -3.89 2.73 -8.89
C ARG A 71 -3.46 3.41 -7.59
N VAL A 72 -3.35 4.74 -7.57
CA VAL A 72 -3.04 5.51 -6.35
C VAL A 72 -4.17 5.33 -5.34
N ALA A 73 -5.43 5.41 -5.80
CA ALA A 73 -6.61 5.15 -4.97
C ALA A 73 -6.59 3.75 -4.33
N ILE A 74 -6.18 2.72 -5.07
CA ILE A 74 -6.07 1.35 -4.53
C ILE A 74 -5.07 1.26 -3.39
N SER A 75 -3.90 1.93 -3.50
CA SER A 75 -2.91 1.95 -2.41
C SER A 75 -3.44 2.71 -1.18
N LEU A 76 -4.14 3.81 -1.41
CA LEU A 76 -4.80 4.58 -0.34
C LEU A 76 -5.89 3.78 0.37
N ASN A 77 -6.66 2.97 -0.36
CA ASN A 77 -7.65 2.09 0.24
C ASN A 77 -7.00 1.02 1.12
N GLY A 78 -5.90 0.41 0.66
CA GLY A 78 -5.11 -0.52 1.46
C GLY A 78 -4.55 0.09 2.75
N LEU A 79 -4.05 1.34 2.65
CA LEU A 79 -3.67 2.14 3.81
C LEU A 79 -4.87 2.39 4.74
N ALA A 80 -6.03 2.79 4.21
CA ALA A 80 -7.25 3.03 4.99
C ALA A 80 -7.69 1.80 5.80
N ILE A 81 -7.60 0.61 5.22
CA ILE A 81 -7.87 -0.65 5.93
C ILE A 81 -6.87 -0.86 7.07
N CYS A 82 -5.57 -0.61 6.83
CA CYS A 82 -4.56 -0.67 7.89
C CYS A 82 -4.83 0.35 8.99
N TYR A 83 -5.25 1.56 8.62
CA TYR A 83 -5.64 2.63 9.52
C TYR A 83 -6.84 2.23 10.41
N ILE A 84 -7.90 1.66 9.84
CA ILE A 84 -9.07 1.21 10.60
C ILE A 84 -8.69 0.11 11.60
N ARG A 85 -7.79 -0.81 11.22
CA ARG A 85 -7.32 -1.89 12.10
C ARG A 85 -6.32 -1.43 13.16
N GLN A 86 -5.57 -0.35 12.93
CA GLN A 86 -4.69 0.31 13.91
C GLN A 86 -5.38 1.39 14.76
N ALA A 87 -6.58 1.85 14.38
CA ALA A 87 -7.30 2.95 15.04
C ALA A 87 -7.70 2.65 16.50
N THR A 88 -7.42 1.45 17.00
CA THR A 88 -7.45 1.14 18.44
C THR A 88 -6.36 1.86 19.24
N THR A 89 -5.28 2.43 18.63
CA THR A 89 -4.12 2.93 19.41
C THR A 89 -3.56 4.34 19.09
N GLN A 90 -3.69 4.92 17.89
CA GLN A 90 -3.11 6.26 17.59
C GLN A 90 -3.96 7.12 16.63
N THR A 91 -4.88 7.91 17.19
CA THR A 91 -6.04 8.47 16.47
C THR A 91 -5.81 9.84 15.79
N THR A 92 -4.83 10.64 16.22
CA THR A 92 -4.86 12.09 15.94
C THR A 92 -3.99 12.54 14.76
N LYS A 93 -2.76 12.02 14.63
CA LYS A 93 -1.83 12.43 13.54
C LYS A 93 -2.17 11.79 12.18
N ARG A 94 -2.76 10.58 12.16
CA ARG A 94 -3.12 9.79 10.95
C ARG A 94 -4.41 10.24 10.24
N LYS A 95 -5.45 10.65 10.99
CA LYS A 95 -6.73 11.13 10.42
C LYS A 95 -6.55 12.33 9.47
N CYS A 96 -5.51 13.14 9.67
CA CYS A 96 -5.22 14.29 8.82
C CYS A 96 -4.75 13.86 7.42
N LEU A 97 -3.80 12.92 7.34
CA LEU A 97 -3.34 12.34 6.08
C LEU A 97 -4.46 11.59 5.34
N LEU A 98 -5.30 10.86 6.08
CA LEU A 98 -6.43 10.14 5.49
C LEU A 98 -7.46 11.08 4.85
N ARG A 99 -7.79 12.19 5.52
CA ARG A 99 -8.68 13.23 4.96
C ARG A 99 -8.08 13.89 3.73
N GLN A 100 -6.75 14.07 3.71
CA GLN A 100 -6.06 14.65 2.58
C GLN A 100 -6.14 13.72 1.35
N ALA A 101 -5.93 12.42 1.57
CA ALA A 101 -6.06 11.38 0.55
C ALA A 101 -7.51 11.17 0.06
N GLN A 102 -8.50 11.28 0.95
CA GLN A 102 -9.92 11.20 0.56
C GLN A 102 -10.35 12.42 -0.25
N ARG A 103 -9.92 13.62 0.13
CA ARG A 103 -10.19 14.84 -0.65
C ARG A 103 -9.63 14.76 -2.06
N SER A 104 -8.39 14.31 -2.21
CA SER A 104 -7.80 14.15 -3.54
C SER A 104 -8.56 13.11 -4.37
N LEU A 105 -9.08 12.05 -3.75
CA LEU A 105 -9.90 11.04 -4.45
C LEU A 105 -11.29 11.56 -4.84
N GLU A 106 -11.95 12.32 -3.98
CA GLU A 106 -13.26 12.94 -4.28
C GLU A 106 -13.15 13.95 -5.42
N GLU A 107 -12.09 14.76 -5.46
CA GLU A 107 -11.81 15.66 -6.57
C GLU A 107 -11.64 14.89 -7.89
N VAL A 108 -10.96 13.75 -7.89
CA VAL A 108 -10.79 12.90 -9.09
C VAL A 108 -12.12 12.37 -9.61
N LEU A 109 -12.98 11.88 -8.71
CA LEU A 109 -14.27 11.31 -9.08
C LEU A 109 -15.26 12.37 -9.58
N ARG A 110 -15.06 13.64 -9.20
CA ARG A 110 -15.93 14.76 -9.56
C ARG A 110 -15.59 15.36 -10.93
N ILE A 111 -14.42 15.02 -11.50
CA ILE A 111 -13.94 15.52 -12.79
C ILE A 111 -14.26 14.53 -13.95
N GLN A 112 -14.91 13.40 -13.67
CA GLN A 112 -15.46 12.48 -14.68
C GLN A 112 -16.98 12.67 -14.84
#